data_AF-A0A1Q7NH20-F1
#
_entry.id   AF-A0A1Q7NH20-F1
#
_cell.length_a   1.000
_cell.length_b   1.000
_cell.length_c   1.000
_cell.angle_alpha   90.00
_cell.angle_beta   90.00
_cell.angle_gamma   90.00
#
_symmetry.space_group_name_H-M   'P 1'
#
loop_
_entity.id
_entity.type
_entity.pdbx_description
1 polymer ?
#
loop_
_entity_poly.entity_id
_entity_poly.type
_entity_poly.pdbx_seq_one_letter_code
_entity_poly.pdbx_strand_id
1 'polypeptide(L)'
;MYKSSYGNLPSAPVPITLNEFLPDTQKIGQGVIVNQSGWEQVLENNKQSFTSEFVQRSRFTSAFLTSMTPAQFVDRLFTNAGVTPSATDRQAVIGEFGSATSTSEVAARARTLRRVAENSTMNIKEFNRAFVLMQYFGYLRRNPNDAPDSDYSGYQFWLAKLNVFDGNFVNAEMVKAFITSTEYRQRFGP
;
A
#
# COMPACT_ATOMS: atom_id res chain seq x y z
N MET A 1 3.26 1.34 -1.86
CA MET A 1 3.55 0.87 -3.24
C MET A 1 2.40 1.17 -4.19
N TYR A 2 1.27 0.45 -4.10
CA TYR A 2 0.13 0.63 -5.03
C TYR A 2 -0.43 2.05 -5.03
N LYS A 3 -0.74 2.61 -3.85
CA LYS A 3 -1.27 3.97 -3.72
C LYS A 3 -0.36 5.03 -4.36
N SER A 4 0.95 5.00 -4.09
CA SER A 4 1.91 5.94 -4.70
C SER A 4 2.08 5.71 -6.21
N SER A 5 1.84 4.50 -6.71
CA SER A 5 2.02 4.18 -8.14
C SER A 5 0.79 4.52 -8.96
N TYR A 6 -0.41 4.31 -8.42
CA TYR A 6 -1.64 4.31 -9.21
C TYR A 6 -2.79 5.10 -8.58
N GLY A 7 -2.63 5.61 -7.35
CA GLY A 7 -3.73 6.13 -6.57
C GLY A 7 -4.65 5.00 -6.09
N ASN A 8 -5.95 5.28 -6.00
CA ASN A 8 -6.95 4.25 -5.73
C ASN A 8 -7.31 3.48 -7.02
N LEU A 9 -7.87 2.28 -6.87
CA LEU A 9 -8.46 1.57 -8.01
C LEU A 9 -9.61 2.40 -8.59
N PRO A 10 -9.90 2.31 -9.90
CA PRO A 10 -11.01 3.02 -10.53
C PRO A 10 -12.32 2.78 -9.78
N SER A 11 -13.01 3.86 -9.43
CA SER A 11 -14.28 3.84 -8.68
C SER A 11 -14.23 3.14 -7.31
N ALA A 12 -13.04 2.96 -6.73
CA ALA A 12 -12.88 2.33 -5.41
C ALA A 12 -12.21 3.29 -4.40
N PRO A 13 -12.49 3.13 -3.10
CA PRO A 13 -11.82 3.89 -2.06
C PRO A 13 -10.51 3.24 -1.58
N VAL A 14 -10.06 2.17 -2.23
CA VAL A 14 -8.87 1.38 -1.86
C VAL A 14 -7.88 1.29 -3.02
N PRO A 15 -6.56 1.18 -2.76
CA PRO A 15 -5.53 1.16 -3.79
C PRO A 15 -5.19 -0.24 -4.33
N ILE A 16 -5.67 -1.31 -3.68
CA ILE A 16 -5.24 -2.68 -3.95
C ILE A 16 -6.38 -3.67 -3.63
N THR A 17 -6.39 -4.79 -4.34
CA THR A 17 -7.28 -5.93 -4.07
C THR A 17 -6.57 -7.03 -3.27
N LEU A 18 -7.34 -7.97 -2.70
CA LEU A 18 -6.81 -9.11 -1.97
C LEU A 18 -5.87 -9.95 -2.85
N ASN A 19 -6.24 -10.17 -4.11
CA ASN A 19 -5.47 -10.99 -5.06
C ASN A 19 -4.11 -10.36 -5.43
N GLU A 20 -4.00 -9.04 -5.37
CA GLU A 20 -2.73 -8.33 -5.52
C GLU A 20 -1.94 -8.33 -4.20
N PHE A 21 -2.63 -8.20 -3.06
CA PHE A 21 -2.02 -8.10 -1.75
C PHE A 21 -1.33 -9.38 -1.28
N LEU A 22 -1.98 -10.54 -1.44
CA LEU A 22 -1.50 -11.82 -0.91
C LEU A 22 -0.13 -12.25 -1.45
N PRO A 23 0.09 -12.36 -2.78
CA PRO A 23 1.38 -12.79 -3.31
C PRO A 23 2.49 -11.80 -2.97
N ASP A 24 2.20 -10.50 -2.99
CA ASP A 24 3.18 -9.46 -2.68
C ASP A 24 3.63 -9.52 -1.20
N THR A 25 2.70 -9.79 -0.29
CA THR A 25 3.00 -9.92 1.15
C THR A 25 3.80 -11.19 1.44
N GLN A 26 3.46 -12.31 0.80
CA GLN A 26 4.22 -13.56 0.93
C GLN A 26 5.66 -13.38 0.47
N LYS A 27 5.86 -12.67 -0.64
CA LYS A 27 7.20 -12.37 -1.16
C LYS A 27 8.01 -11.48 -0.21
N ILE A 28 7.39 -10.43 0.33
CA ILE A 28 8.07 -9.53 1.29
C ILE A 28 8.43 -10.29 2.59
N GLY A 29 7.54 -11.18 3.06
CA GLY A 29 7.73 -11.95 4.29
C GLY A 29 8.56 -13.23 4.15
N GLN A 30 9.01 -13.58 2.94
CA GLN A 30 9.66 -14.86 2.69
C GLN A 30 10.93 -15.04 3.54
N GLY A 31 10.96 -16.09 4.36
CA GLY A 31 12.09 -16.39 5.24
C GLY A 31 12.28 -15.41 6.41
N VAL A 32 11.35 -14.48 6.63
CA VAL A 32 11.41 -13.55 7.75
C VAL A 32 10.81 -14.22 8.99
N ILE A 33 11.64 -14.39 10.02
CA ILE A 33 11.22 -14.84 11.35
C ILE A 33 11.60 -13.73 12.34
N VAL A 34 10.59 -12.98 12.80
CA VAL A 34 10.81 -11.84 13.70
C VAL A 34 11.49 -12.30 14.99
N ASN A 35 12.44 -11.50 15.49
CA ASN A 35 13.30 -11.79 16.63
C ASN A 35 14.37 -12.87 16.41
N GLN A 36 14.50 -13.45 15.21
CA GLN A 36 15.67 -14.25 14.85
C GLN A 36 16.83 -13.35 14.42
N SER A 37 18.07 -13.65 14.81
CA SER A 37 19.24 -12.85 14.38
C SER A 37 19.25 -12.62 12.86
N GLY A 38 19.33 -11.35 12.44
CA GLY A 38 19.40 -10.94 11.04
C GLY A 38 18.04 -10.80 10.31
N TRP A 39 16.91 -10.97 10.99
CA TRP A 39 15.58 -10.91 10.36
C TRP A 39 15.28 -9.57 9.69
N GLU A 40 15.77 -8.46 10.24
CA GLU A 40 15.61 -7.11 9.67
C GLU A 40 16.30 -7.01 8.30
N GLN A 41 17.49 -7.61 8.17
CA GLN A 41 18.24 -7.62 6.92
C GLN A 41 17.54 -8.49 5.86
N VAL A 42 17.00 -9.65 6.26
CA VAL A 42 16.21 -10.50 5.35
C VAL A 42 14.99 -9.72 4.84
N LEU A 43 14.26 -9.04 5.74
CA LEU A 43 13.11 -8.23 5.36
C LEU A 43 13.50 -7.07 4.42
N GLU A 44 14.59 -6.38 4.70
CA GLU A 44 15.07 -5.28 3.85
C GLU A 44 15.48 -5.79 2.45
N ASN A 45 16.20 -6.91 2.37
CA ASN A 45 16.55 -7.55 1.10
C ASN A 45 15.30 -7.94 0.28
N ASN A 46 14.28 -8.48 0.97
CA ASN A 46 13.01 -8.83 0.34
C ASN A 46 12.28 -7.59 -0.20
N LYS A 47 12.23 -6.49 0.57
CA LYS A 47 11.62 -5.23 0.13
C LYS A 47 12.32 -4.63 -1.09
N GLN A 48 13.65 -4.67 -1.13
CA GLN A 48 14.44 -4.21 -2.28
C GLN A 48 14.13 -5.05 -3.51
N SER A 49 14.18 -6.38 -3.38
CA SER A 49 13.90 -7.32 -4.49
C SER A 49 12.47 -7.17 -5.00
N PHE A 50 11.50 -7.09 -4.08
CA PHE A 50 10.10 -6.84 -4.41
C PHE A 50 9.92 -5.54 -5.19
N THR A 51 10.51 -4.45 -4.73
CA THR A 51 10.32 -3.14 -5.36
C THR A 51 11.00 -3.06 -6.73
N SER A 52 12.20 -3.63 -6.88
CA SER A 52 12.89 -3.75 -8.16
C SER A 52 12.05 -4.49 -9.20
N GLU A 53 11.38 -5.58 -8.82
CA GLU A 53 10.45 -6.27 -9.72
C GLU A 53 9.15 -5.48 -9.94
N PHE A 54 8.61 -4.85 -8.89
CA PHE A 54 7.38 -4.09 -8.97
C PHE A 54 7.46 -2.98 -10.03
N VAL A 55 8.56 -2.23 -10.08
CA VAL A 55 8.74 -1.13 -11.04
C VAL A 55 8.96 -1.61 -12.49
N GLN A 56 9.14 -2.92 -12.70
CA GLN A 56 9.26 -3.55 -14.01
C GLN A 56 7.95 -4.22 -14.47
N ARG A 57 6.92 -4.31 -13.60
CA ARG A 57 5.61 -4.84 -13.98
C ARG A 57 5.02 -4.01 -15.12
N SER A 58 4.36 -4.68 -16.07
CA SER A 58 3.72 -4.03 -17.23
C SER A 58 2.82 -2.86 -16.83
N ARG A 59 1.99 -3.03 -15.79
CA ARG A 59 1.14 -1.94 -15.26
C ARG A 59 1.95 -0.73 -14.81
N PHE A 60 3.13 -0.93 -14.21
CA PHE A 60 4.00 0.15 -13.77
C PHE A 60 4.70 0.83 -14.95
N THR A 61 5.27 0.06 -15.88
CA THR A 61 5.97 0.61 -17.04
C THR A 61 5.02 1.31 -18.01
N SER A 62 3.77 0.88 -18.11
CA SER A 62 2.72 1.57 -18.87
C SER A 62 2.27 2.87 -18.19
N ALA A 63 2.23 2.90 -16.85
CA ALA A 63 1.90 4.12 -16.12
C ALA A 63 3.06 5.14 -16.12
N PHE A 64 4.30 4.66 -16.09
CA PHE A 64 5.51 5.48 -15.98
C PHE A 64 6.50 5.13 -17.08
N LEU A 65 6.39 5.81 -18.22
CA LEU A 65 7.30 5.64 -19.33
C LEU A 65 8.73 6.00 -18.92
N THR A 66 9.72 5.23 -19.37
CA THR A 66 11.14 5.47 -19.08
C THR A 66 11.65 6.82 -19.61
N SER A 67 10.98 7.38 -20.62
CA SER A 67 11.26 8.71 -21.17
C SER A 67 10.84 9.87 -20.26
N MET A 68 10.10 9.63 -19.17
CA MET A 68 9.78 10.67 -18.19
C MET A 68 11.05 11.23 -17.56
N THR A 69 11.06 12.53 -17.27
CA THR A 69 12.12 13.12 -16.47
C THR A 69 11.99 12.68 -15.01
N PRO A 70 13.09 12.66 -14.22
CA PRO A 70 13.03 12.38 -12.79
C PRO A 70 12.02 13.25 -12.03
N ALA A 71 11.96 14.54 -12.34
CA ALA A 71 11.00 15.47 -11.72
C ALA A 71 9.54 15.07 -11.99
N GLN A 72 9.19 14.78 -13.24
CA GLN A 72 7.83 14.35 -13.62
C GLN A 72 7.45 13.03 -12.95
N PHE A 73 8.39 12.08 -12.86
CA PHE A 73 8.17 10.80 -12.21
C PHE A 73 7.90 10.99 -10.72
N VAL A 74 8.74 11.76 -10.02
CA VAL A 74 8.60 12.06 -8.59
C VAL A 74 7.28 12.79 -8.29
N ASP A 75 6.95 13.82 -9.07
CA ASP A 75 5.72 14.59 -8.87
C ASP A 75 4.47 13.73 -9.04
N ARG A 76 4.47 12.84 -10.03
CA ARG A 76 3.35 11.92 -10.24
C ARG A 76 3.20 10.92 -9.09
N LEU A 77 4.30 10.40 -8.54
CA LEU A 77 4.25 9.51 -7.38
C LEU A 77 3.68 10.21 -6.14
N PHE A 78 4.12 11.44 -5.86
CA PHE A 78 3.60 12.25 -4.76
C PHE A 78 2.13 12.62 -4.95
N THR A 79 1.73 12.94 -6.18
CA THR A 79 0.34 13.22 -6.55
C THR A 79 -0.56 12.02 -6.24
N ASN A 80 -0.17 10.83 -6.69
CA ASN A 80 -0.89 9.59 -6.42
C ASN A 80 -0.93 9.25 -4.91
N ALA A 81 0.17 9.51 -4.19
CA ALA A 81 0.25 9.35 -2.75
C ALA A 81 -0.60 10.36 -1.96
N GLY A 82 -1.09 11.43 -2.60
CA GLY A 82 -1.81 12.51 -1.92
C GLY A 82 -0.93 13.26 -0.92
N VAL A 83 0.38 13.33 -1.16
CA VAL A 83 1.36 14.00 -0.30
C VAL A 83 1.99 15.16 -1.05
N THR A 84 1.96 16.35 -0.45
CA THR A 84 2.72 17.51 -0.92
C THR A 84 4.06 17.51 -0.19
N PRO A 85 5.19 17.17 -0.84
CA PRO A 85 6.50 17.19 -0.20
C PRO A 85 6.99 18.63 0.01
N SER A 86 7.90 18.81 0.97
CA SER A 86 8.70 20.03 1.03
C SER A 86 9.62 20.12 -0.21
N ALA A 87 10.09 21.33 -0.53
CA ALA A 87 11.03 21.51 -1.65
C ALA A 87 12.32 20.68 -1.47
N THR A 88 12.84 20.63 -0.24
CA THR A 88 14.01 19.84 0.13
C THR A 88 13.76 18.34 -0.04
N ASP A 89 12.64 17.83 0.48
CA ASP A 89 12.33 16.40 0.38
C ASP A 89 12.16 15.98 -1.07
N ARG A 90 11.43 16.79 -1.85
CA ARG A 90 11.23 16.57 -3.28
C ARG A 90 12.57 16.51 -4.01
N GLN A 91 13.46 17.47 -3.76
CA GLN A 91 14.78 17.49 -4.40
C GLN A 91 15.63 16.28 -4.01
N ALA A 92 15.56 15.84 -2.76
CA ALA A 92 16.25 14.63 -2.31
C ALA A 92 15.70 13.35 -2.99
N VAL A 93 14.38 13.24 -3.23
CA VAL A 93 13.82 12.10 -4.00
C VAL A 93 14.28 12.15 -5.47
N ILE A 94 14.31 13.34 -6.09
CA ILE A 94 14.82 13.51 -7.46
C ILE A 94 16.29 13.11 -7.56
N GLY A 95 17.07 13.40 -6.51
CA GLY A 95 18.49 13.05 -6.41
C GLY A 95 18.80 11.55 -6.52
N GLU A 96 17.82 10.66 -6.32
CA GLU A 96 17.97 9.21 -6.54
C GLU A 96 18.40 8.84 -7.96
N PHE A 97 18.16 9.74 -8.93
CA PHE A 97 18.54 9.60 -10.34
C PHE A 97 19.87 10.28 -10.68
N GLY A 98 20.52 10.96 -9.73
CA GLY A 98 21.77 11.69 -9.97
C GLY A 98 21.65 12.70 -11.11
N SER A 99 22.53 12.59 -12.12
CA SER A 99 22.52 13.43 -13.33
C SER A 99 21.69 12.86 -14.48
N ALA A 100 20.93 11.78 -14.27
CA ALA A 100 20.13 11.19 -15.33
C ALA A 100 19.00 12.13 -15.78
N THR A 101 18.76 12.18 -17.09
CA THR A 101 17.70 13.00 -17.70
C THR A 101 16.40 12.22 -17.93
N SER A 102 16.41 10.92 -17.66
CA SER A 102 15.27 10.00 -17.85
C SER A 102 15.12 9.06 -16.66
N THR A 103 14.06 8.26 -16.65
CA THR A 103 13.78 7.25 -15.62
C THR A 103 13.96 5.83 -16.14
N SER A 104 14.98 5.61 -16.96
CA SER A 104 15.35 4.31 -17.52
C SER A 104 16.06 3.40 -16.50
N GLU A 105 16.76 3.96 -15.51
CA GLU A 105 17.43 3.19 -14.46
C GLU A 105 16.41 2.56 -13.48
N VAL A 106 16.32 1.23 -13.51
CA VAL A 106 15.40 0.46 -12.66
C VAL A 106 15.68 0.66 -11.17
N ALA A 107 16.96 0.68 -10.78
CA ALA A 107 17.34 0.81 -9.37
C ALA A 107 16.94 2.18 -8.80
N ALA A 108 17.17 3.27 -9.53
CA ALA A 108 16.68 4.61 -9.17
C ALA A 108 15.14 4.65 -9.06
N ARG A 109 14.40 4.10 -10.04
CA ARG A 109 12.92 4.02 -9.95
C ARG A 109 12.47 3.31 -8.67
N ALA A 110 13.12 2.20 -8.33
CA ALA A 110 12.79 1.41 -7.15
C ALA A 110 13.05 2.19 -5.86
N ARG A 111 14.24 2.80 -5.70
CA ARG A 111 14.56 3.64 -4.52
C ARG A 111 13.60 4.82 -4.39
N THR A 112 13.36 5.54 -5.48
CA THR A 112 12.40 6.65 -5.53
C THR A 112 10.99 6.22 -5.12
N LEU A 113 10.47 5.12 -5.68
CA LEU A 113 9.14 4.63 -5.35
C LEU A 113 9.04 4.22 -3.87
N ARG A 114 10.05 3.54 -3.32
CA ARG A 114 10.10 3.22 -1.88
C ARG A 114 10.09 4.48 -1.03
N ARG A 115 10.92 5.47 -1.35
CA ARG A 115 11.01 6.72 -0.58
C ARG A 115 9.67 7.46 -0.50
N VAL A 116 8.88 7.45 -1.58
CA VAL A 116 7.52 8.02 -1.58
C VAL A 116 6.52 7.11 -0.86
N ALA A 117 6.58 5.80 -1.08
CA ALA A 117 5.66 4.83 -0.48
C ALA A 117 5.83 4.66 1.03
N GLU A 118 7.02 4.92 1.56
CA GLU A 118 7.38 4.84 2.98
C GLU A 118 7.33 6.22 3.66
N ASN A 119 6.84 7.25 2.96
CA ASN A 119 6.71 8.60 3.51
C ASN A 119 5.75 8.63 4.72
N SER A 120 6.16 9.29 5.80
CA SER A 120 5.40 9.34 7.06
C SER A 120 4.02 10.01 6.91
N THR A 121 3.92 11.10 6.14
CA THR A 121 2.65 11.77 5.87
C THR A 121 1.68 10.86 5.12
N MET A 122 2.18 10.07 4.18
CA MET A 122 1.38 9.07 3.49
C MET A 122 0.91 7.98 4.46
N ASN A 123 1.80 7.47 5.32
CA ASN A 123 1.46 6.48 6.32
C ASN A 123 0.31 6.96 7.21
N ILE A 124 0.41 8.17 7.76
CA ILE A 124 -0.63 8.77 8.60
C ILE A 124 -1.98 8.86 7.87
N LYS A 125 -1.98 9.31 6.60
CA LYS A 125 -3.21 9.49 5.81
C LYS A 125 -3.91 8.17 5.43
N GLU A 126 -3.13 7.10 5.27
CA GLU A 126 -3.63 5.82 4.75
C GLU A 126 -3.74 4.74 5.85
N PHE A 127 -3.21 4.96 7.05
CA PHE A 127 -3.17 3.94 8.10
C PHE A 127 -4.56 3.39 8.43
N ASN A 128 -5.52 4.26 8.78
CA ASN A 128 -6.88 3.82 9.11
C ASN A 128 -7.57 3.12 7.93
N ARG A 129 -7.35 3.61 6.71
CA ARG A 129 -7.88 2.99 5.47
C ARG A 129 -7.34 1.57 5.28
N ALA A 130 -6.02 1.42 5.39
CA ALA A 130 -5.35 0.13 5.29
C ALA A 130 -5.76 -0.81 6.43
N PHE A 131 -5.92 -0.29 7.66
CA PHE A 131 -6.34 -1.08 8.82
C PHE A 131 -7.73 -1.69 8.62
N VAL A 132 -8.69 -0.90 8.13
CA VAL A 132 -10.05 -1.40 7.78
C VAL A 132 -9.97 -2.43 6.67
N LEU A 133 -9.22 -2.14 5.60
CA LEU A 133 -9.03 -3.08 4.49
C LEU A 133 -8.46 -4.42 4.98
N MET A 134 -7.58 -4.39 5.97
CA MET A 134 -6.99 -5.59 6.56
C MET A 134 -7.97 -6.43 7.36
N GLN A 135 -9.06 -5.85 7.86
CA GLN A 135 -10.13 -6.64 8.49
C GLN A 135 -10.84 -7.51 7.44
N TYR A 136 -11.12 -6.96 6.26
CA TYR A 136 -11.71 -7.70 5.15
C TYR A 136 -10.77 -8.79 4.63
N PHE A 137 -9.49 -8.47 4.41
CA PHE A 137 -8.52 -9.42 3.88
C PHE A 137 -8.18 -10.53 4.89
N GLY A 138 -7.94 -10.16 6.15
CA GLY A 138 -7.49 -11.08 7.18
C GLY A 138 -8.60 -11.96 7.75
N TYR A 139 -9.74 -11.37 8.11
CA TYR A 139 -10.85 -12.12 8.72
C TYR A 139 -11.81 -12.68 7.67
N LEU A 140 -12.25 -11.87 6.70
CA LEU A 140 -13.29 -12.30 5.75
C LEU A 140 -12.71 -12.93 4.47
N ARG A 141 -11.40 -12.81 4.24
CA ARG A 141 -10.70 -13.35 3.06
C ARG A 141 -11.36 -12.95 1.74
N ARG A 142 -11.78 -11.69 1.61
CA ARG A 142 -12.39 -11.12 0.39
C ARG A 142 -12.12 -9.63 0.26
N ASN A 143 -12.37 -9.05 -0.93
CA ASN A 143 -12.45 -7.60 -1.08
C ASN A 143 -13.73 -7.05 -0.43
N PRO A 144 -13.77 -5.78 0.01
CA PRO A 144 -14.95 -5.22 0.64
C PRO A 144 -16.22 -5.23 -0.24
N ASN A 145 -16.05 -5.17 -1.56
CA ASN A 145 -17.13 -5.15 -2.54
C ASN A 145 -17.41 -6.50 -3.20
N ASP A 146 -16.72 -7.57 -2.78
CA ASP A 146 -17.06 -8.93 -3.23
C ASP A 146 -18.36 -9.37 -2.56
N ALA A 147 -19.09 -10.28 -3.23
CA ALA A 147 -20.30 -10.91 -2.68
C ALA A 147 -20.07 -11.40 -1.23
N PRO A 148 -21.06 -11.23 -0.33
CA PRO A 148 -22.45 -10.84 -0.58
C PRO A 148 -22.69 -9.33 -0.79
N ASP A 149 -21.67 -8.49 -0.61
CA ASP A 149 -21.77 -7.07 -0.89
C ASP A 149 -21.62 -6.81 -2.40
N SER A 150 -21.93 -5.59 -2.84
CA SER A 150 -21.73 -5.14 -4.23
C SER A 150 -21.04 -3.78 -4.34
N ASP A 151 -20.68 -3.19 -3.19
CA ASP A 151 -20.09 -1.86 -3.11
C ASP A 151 -19.16 -1.75 -1.89
N TYR A 152 -18.69 -0.53 -1.61
CA TYR A 152 -17.80 -0.25 -0.49
C TYR A 152 -18.51 0.39 0.72
N SER A 153 -19.84 0.32 0.80
CA SER A 153 -20.61 0.97 1.86
C SER A 153 -20.19 0.49 3.26
N GLY A 154 -20.03 -0.83 3.45
CA GLY A 154 -19.52 -1.41 4.70
C GLY A 154 -18.10 -0.94 5.04
N TYR A 155 -17.21 -0.88 4.04
CA TYR A 155 -15.85 -0.37 4.24
C TYR A 155 -15.86 1.11 4.69
N GLN A 156 -16.69 1.95 4.05
CA GLN A 156 -16.82 3.36 4.39
C GLN A 156 -17.43 3.57 5.77
N PHE A 157 -18.43 2.76 6.14
CA PHE A 157 -19.02 2.77 7.47
C PHE A 157 -17.95 2.51 8.55
N TRP A 158 -17.16 1.44 8.38
CA TRP A 158 -16.11 1.08 9.33
C TRP A 158 -15.00 2.12 9.38
N LEU A 159 -14.58 2.66 8.25
CA LEU A 159 -13.60 3.74 8.19
C LEU A 159 -14.10 5.00 8.90
N ALA A 160 -15.36 5.40 8.67
CA ALA A 160 -15.97 6.55 9.36
C ALA A 160 -16.01 6.30 10.87
N LYS A 161 -16.47 5.13 11.31
CA LYS A 161 -16.51 4.77 12.74
C LYS A 161 -15.11 4.80 13.36
N LEU A 162 -14.10 4.25 12.70
CA LEU A 162 -12.72 4.26 13.20
C LEU A 162 -12.17 5.68 13.36
N ASN A 163 -12.46 6.56 12.39
CA ASN A 163 -12.04 7.97 12.46
C ASN A 163 -12.74 8.74 13.58
N VAL A 164 -14.03 8.45 13.87
CA VAL A 164 -14.75 9.05 15.01
C VAL A 164 -14.08 8.73 16.35
N PHE A 165 -13.42 7.58 16.45
CA PHE A 165 -12.68 7.15 17.63
C PHE A 165 -11.17 7.37 17.49
N ASP A 166 -10.72 8.29 16.63
CA ASP A 166 -9.31 8.66 16.45
C ASP A 166 -8.38 7.47 16.15
N GLY A 167 -8.88 6.47 15.41
CA GLY A 167 -8.11 5.25 15.12
C GLY A 167 -8.15 4.19 16.22
N ASN A 168 -8.83 4.44 17.34
CA ASN A 168 -8.99 3.46 18.41
C ASN A 168 -9.97 2.36 17.99
N PHE A 169 -9.42 1.25 17.50
CA PHE A 169 -10.19 0.10 17.02
C PHE A 169 -10.99 -0.62 18.14
N VAL A 170 -10.59 -0.46 19.41
CA VAL A 170 -11.30 -1.03 20.57
C VAL A 170 -12.59 -0.26 20.79
N ASN A 171 -12.51 1.07 20.86
CA ASN A 171 -13.69 1.93 21.02
C ASN A 171 -14.61 1.88 19.79
N ALA A 172 -14.03 1.71 18.59
CA ALA A 172 -14.79 1.46 17.37
C ALA A 172 -15.44 0.06 17.31
N GLU A 173 -15.13 -0.84 18.27
CA GLU A 173 -15.53 -2.25 18.31
C GLU A 173 -15.23 -3.02 17.02
N MET A 174 -14.21 -2.58 16.26
CA MET A 174 -14.04 -2.99 14.87
C MET A 174 -13.66 -4.47 14.77
N VAL A 175 -12.53 -4.85 15.36
CA VAL A 175 -12.01 -6.23 15.27
C VAL A 175 -13.04 -7.23 15.81
N LYS A 176 -13.69 -6.89 16.93
CA LYS A 176 -14.76 -7.69 17.53
C LYS A 176 -15.89 -7.91 16.53
N ALA A 177 -16.39 -6.85 15.89
CA ALA A 177 -17.49 -6.95 14.95
C ALA A 177 -17.19 -7.85 13.74
N PHE A 178 -15.96 -7.84 13.22
CA PHE A 178 -15.56 -8.75 12.13
C PHE A 178 -15.53 -10.21 12.58
N ILE A 179 -14.92 -10.53 13.72
CA ILE A 179 -14.82 -11.92 14.22
C ILE A 179 -16.17 -12.47 14.68
N THR A 180 -17.05 -11.63 15.24
CA THR A 180 -18.39 -12.08 15.67
C THR A 180 -19.45 -11.99 14.58
N SER A 181 -19.10 -11.50 13.38
CA SER A 181 -20.04 -11.39 12.26
C SER A 181 -20.61 -12.75 11.87
N THR A 182 -21.85 -12.75 11.41
CA THR A 182 -22.49 -13.96 10.86
C THR A 182 -21.67 -14.55 9.73
N GLU A 183 -21.14 -13.71 8.83
CA GLU A 183 -20.31 -14.16 7.71
C GLU A 183 -19.05 -14.89 8.20
N TYR A 184 -18.28 -14.30 9.11
CA TYR A 184 -17.07 -14.94 9.63
C TYR A 184 -17.39 -16.26 10.33
N ARG A 185 -18.41 -16.27 11.19
CA ARG A 185 -18.81 -17.47 11.94
C ARG A 185 -19.27 -18.60 11.02
N GLN A 186 -20.07 -18.31 9.99
CA GLN A 186 -20.55 -19.33 9.06
C GLN A 186 -19.44 -19.90 8.17
N ARG A 187 -18.42 -19.11 7.83
CA ARG A 187 -17.35 -19.53 6.90
C ARG A 187 -16.15 -20.15 7.62
N PHE A 188 -15.81 -19.65 8.81
CA PHE A 188 -14.54 -19.94 9.47
C PHE A 188 -14.66 -20.16 10.99
N GLY A 189 -15.86 -19.99 11.56
CA GLY A 189 -16.11 -20.29 12.96
C GLY A 189 -16.19 -21.80 13.24
N PRO A 190 -16.07 -22.20 14.51
CA PRO A 190 -16.34 -23.58 14.93
C PRO A 190 -17.81 -23.97 14.77
#